data_AF-A0A9P5BSP2-F1
#
_entry.id   AF-A0A9P5BSP2-F1
#
_cell.length_a   1.000
_cell.length_b   1.000
_cell.length_c   1.000
_cell.angle_alpha   90.00
_cell.angle_beta   90.00
_cell.angle_gamma   90.00
#
_symmetry.space_group_name_H-M   'P 1'
#
loop_
_entity.id
_entity.type
_entity.pdbx_description
1 polymer ?
#
loop_
_entity_poly.entity_id
_entity_poly.type
_entity_poly.pdbx_seq_one_letter_code
_entity_poly.pdbx_strand_id
1 'polypeptide(L)'
;MSSQPGCKAQKLHRDDKNHHAKHVKADEYSKGRDMLLGLFVPGCDTTEANGATRIVPGSHLWGDEKPDFGPDGTKGVENAELRVGEAFIMLGSLYHGAGEYSLSNGCRTVHIMFMCSGVHRQEEIPFLSYPIEEVKTYSKLVQDRLGWKQSEPNLGWVDLKSPEFLLEQ
;
A
#
# COMPACT_ATOMS: atom_id res chain seq x y z
N MET A 1 6.77 -6.37 5.93
CA MET A 1 6.97 -5.62 7.19
C MET A 1 6.91 -6.60 8.35
N SER A 2 7.78 -6.44 9.35
CA SER A 2 7.74 -7.23 10.59
C SER A 2 7.67 -6.33 11.83
N SER A 3 7.00 -6.78 12.88
CA SER A 3 6.93 -6.11 14.19
C SER A 3 7.18 -7.12 15.30
N GLN A 4 7.85 -6.70 16.37
CA GLN A 4 8.33 -7.56 17.46
C GLN A 4 8.27 -6.79 18.79
N PRO A 5 8.49 -7.43 19.96
CA PRO A 5 8.44 -6.74 21.25
C PRO A 5 9.24 -5.44 21.26
N GLY A 6 8.62 -4.36 21.74
CA GLY A 6 9.20 -3.02 21.76
C GLY A 6 8.90 -2.16 20.53
N CYS A 7 8.34 -2.71 19.45
CA CYS A 7 7.85 -1.92 18.32
C CYS A 7 6.65 -1.05 18.76
N LYS A 8 6.86 0.26 18.78
CA LYS A 8 5.80 1.25 19.05
C LYS A 8 4.87 1.42 17.86
N ALA A 9 3.62 1.76 18.16
CA ALA A 9 2.62 2.13 17.18
C ALA A 9 3.15 3.27 16.28
N GLN A 10 2.96 3.15 14.97
CA GLN A 10 3.28 4.22 14.02
C GLN A 10 2.37 5.44 14.25
N LYS A 11 2.77 6.62 13.76
CA LYS A 11 1.80 7.72 13.61
C LYS A 11 0.80 7.36 12.51
N LEU A 12 -0.46 7.72 12.66
CA LEU A 12 -1.43 7.56 11.58
C LEU A 12 -1.03 8.43 10.38
N HIS A 13 -1.04 7.85 9.19
CA HIS A 13 -0.63 8.49 7.94
C HIS A 13 -1.38 7.92 6.74
N ARG A 14 -1.26 8.62 5.61
CA ARG A 14 -1.64 8.15 4.28
C ARG A 14 -0.35 7.78 3.52
N ASP A 15 -0.43 6.78 2.65
CA ASP A 15 0.75 6.34 1.86
C ASP A 15 0.85 7.03 0.51
N ASP A 16 -0.26 7.53 -0.02
CA ASP A 16 -0.26 8.33 -1.24
C ASP A 16 0.45 9.69 -1.09
N LYS A 17 0.86 10.06 0.12
CA LYS A 17 1.80 11.17 0.37
C LYS A 17 3.10 11.02 -0.43
N ASN A 18 3.50 9.78 -0.74
CA ASN A 18 4.70 9.49 -1.54
C ASN A 18 4.58 10.04 -2.97
N HIS A 19 3.35 10.20 -3.47
CA HIS A 19 3.04 10.80 -4.76
C HIS A 19 2.55 12.24 -4.65
N HIS A 20 2.72 12.87 -3.47
CA HIS A 20 2.24 14.23 -3.19
C HIS A 20 0.74 14.42 -3.45
N ALA A 21 -0.05 13.40 -3.11
CA ALA A 21 -1.51 13.45 -3.19
C ALA A 21 -2.07 14.68 -2.47
N LYS A 22 -3.11 15.28 -3.07
CA LYS A 22 -3.92 16.32 -2.45
C LYS A 22 -5.34 15.81 -2.31
N HIS A 23 -5.93 16.02 -1.14
CA HIS A 23 -7.24 15.50 -0.81
C HIS A 23 -8.22 16.64 -0.59
N VAL A 24 -9.36 16.54 -1.27
CA VAL A 24 -10.51 17.39 -1.01
C VAL A 24 -11.54 16.55 -0.26
N LYS A 25 -12.07 17.12 0.83
CA LYS A 25 -13.16 16.48 1.56
C LYS A 25 -14.31 16.18 0.61
N ALA A 26 -14.89 14.99 0.72
CA ALA A 26 -16.05 14.60 -0.05
C ALA A 26 -16.96 13.69 0.78
N ASP A 27 -18.26 13.69 0.47
CA ASP A 27 -19.23 12.89 1.20
C ASP A 27 -19.31 11.45 0.68
N GLU A 28 -18.90 11.23 -0.58
CA GLU A 28 -18.89 9.93 -1.24
C GLU A 28 -17.60 9.70 -2.04
N TYR A 29 -17.29 8.43 -2.31
CA TYR A 29 -16.16 8.05 -3.15
C TYR A 29 -16.50 8.27 -4.63
N SER A 30 -15.57 8.88 -5.38
CA SER A 30 -15.66 9.01 -6.83
C SER A 30 -14.45 8.34 -7.48
N LYS A 31 -14.65 7.63 -8.59
CA LYS A 31 -13.57 6.94 -9.30
C LYS A 31 -12.49 7.94 -9.72
N GLY A 32 -11.23 7.63 -9.41
CA GLY A 32 -10.07 8.43 -9.79
C GLY A 32 -9.62 9.45 -8.75
N ARG A 33 -10.30 9.54 -7.59
CA ARG A 33 -9.83 10.37 -6.46
C ARG A 33 -8.62 9.78 -5.74
N ASP A 34 -8.52 8.46 -5.73
CA ASP A 34 -7.40 7.73 -5.15
C ASP A 34 -6.43 7.30 -6.24
N MET A 35 -5.14 7.38 -5.92
CA MET A 35 -4.06 7.08 -6.84
C MET A 35 -3.29 5.81 -6.48
N LEU A 36 -3.49 5.31 -5.26
CA LEU A 36 -2.77 4.18 -4.68
C LEU A 36 -3.73 3.22 -3.99
N LEU A 37 -3.41 1.94 -4.07
CA LEU A 37 -4.11 0.84 -3.40
C LEU A 37 -3.07 -0.02 -2.69
N GLY A 38 -3.30 -0.33 -1.43
CA GLY A 38 -2.49 -1.24 -0.64
C GLY A 38 -3.19 -2.58 -0.44
N LEU A 39 -2.44 -3.66 -0.61
CA LEU A 39 -2.85 -5.04 -0.30
C LEU A 39 -1.94 -5.57 0.81
N PHE A 40 -2.55 -6.00 1.91
CA PHE A 40 -1.89 -6.52 3.10
C PHE A 40 -2.27 -7.99 3.26
N VAL A 41 -1.26 -8.87 3.24
CA VAL A 41 -1.43 -10.31 3.40
C VAL A 41 -0.66 -10.77 4.65
N PRO A 42 -1.34 -11.32 5.67
CA PRO A 42 -0.72 -11.76 6.91
C PRO A 42 0.17 -13.00 6.67
N GLY A 43 1.43 -12.93 7.09
CA GLY A 43 2.31 -14.11 7.20
C GLY A 43 2.07 -14.90 8.49
N CYS A 44 1.37 -14.31 9.45
CA CYS A 44 0.83 -14.90 10.67
C CYS A 44 -0.47 -14.17 11.04
N ASP A 45 -1.31 -14.77 11.89
CA ASP A 45 -2.49 -14.07 12.41
C ASP A 45 -2.10 -12.74 13.03
N THR A 46 -2.82 -11.67 12.68
CA THR A 46 -2.63 -10.33 13.22
C THR A 46 -3.74 -10.03 14.20
N THR A 47 -3.36 -9.63 15.41
CA THR A 47 -4.27 -9.26 16.49
C THR A 47 -3.88 -7.87 17.01
N GLU A 48 -4.78 -7.19 17.72
CA GLU A 48 -4.42 -5.93 18.38
C GLU A 48 -3.12 -6.07 19.20
N ALA A 49 -2.97 -7.14 19.98
CA ALA A 49 -1.83 -7.36 20.86
C ALA A 49 -0.49 -7.54 20.13
N ASN A 50 -0.49 -8.14 18.94
CA ASN A 50 0.73 -8.28 18.13
C ASN A 50 0.91 -7.13 17.11
N GLY A 51 0.12 -6.07 17.25
CA GLY A 51 0.22 -4.85 16.48
C GLY A 51 -0.46 -4.92 15.11
N ALA A 52 -1.67 -5.47 15.03
CA ALA A 52 -2.51 -5.38 13.84
C ALA A 52 -2.51 -3.95 13.23
N THR A 53 -2.69 -3.86 11.92
CA THR A 53 -2.74 -2.56 11.24
C THR A 53 -3.90 -1.75 11.80
N ARG A 54 -3.61 -0.56 12.31
CA ARG A 54 -4.64 0.39 12.76
C ARG A 54 -5.13 1.17 11.57
N ILE A 55 -6.44 1.34 11.46
CA ILE A 55 -7.10 2.04 10.36
C ILE A 55 -8.11 3.02 10.92
N VAL A 56 -8.44 4.05 10.14
CA VAL A 56 -9.53 4.98 10.44
C VAL A 56 -10.57 4.87 9.33
N PRO A 57 -11.61 4.02 9.48
CA PRO A 57 -12.63 3.84 8.47
C PRO A 57 -13.26 5.17 8.03
N GLY A 58 -13.52 5.32 6.72
CA GLY A 58 -14.06 6.55 6.14
C GLY A 58 -13.05 7.71 5.97
N SER A 59 -11.85 7.63 6.55
CA SER A 59 -10.87 8.73 6.46
C SER A 59 -10.27 8.99 5.06
N HIS A 60 -10.45 8.04 4.13
CA HIS A 60 -10.18 8.23 2.70
C HIS A 60 -11.05 9.34 2.07
N LEU A 61 -12.13 9.72 2.73
CA LEU A 61 -13.03 10.80 2.31
C LEU A 61 -12.63 12.18 2.86
N TRP A 62 -11.71 12.25 3.83
CA TRP A 62 -11.32 13.51 4.46
C TRP A 62 -10.39 14.34 3.56
N GLY A 63 -10.42 15.66 3.70
CA GLY A 63 -9.48 16.54 3.02
C GLY A 63 -8.10 16.56 3.68
N ASP A 64 -7.28 17.55 3.31
CA ASP A 64 -5.94 17.78 3.89
C ASP A 64 -5.97 18.68 5.14
N GLU A 65 -7.16 19.01 5.65
CA GLU A 65 -7.25 19.68 6.95
C GLU A 65 -6.63 18.82 8.05
N LYS A 66 -6.21 19.46 9.16
CA LYS A 66 -5.63 18.72 10.29
C LYS A 66 -6.62 17.63 10.76
N PRO A 67 -6.25 16.34 10.71
CA PRO A 67 -7.15 15.27 11.13
C PRO A 67 -7.41 15.35 12.63
N ASP A 68 -8.64 15.02 13.03
CA ASP A 68 -9.05 14.94 14.43
C ASP A 68 -9.07 13.49 14.90
N PHE A 69 -7.96 13.05 15.47
CA PHE A 69 -7.84 11.75 16.14
C PHE A 69 -8.12 11.82 17.64
N GLY A 70 -8.71 12.92 18.13
CA GLY A 70 -8.93 13.14 19.56
C GLY A 70 -7.63 13.41 20.35
N PRO A 71 -7.74 13.67 21.67
CA PRO A 71 -6.62 14.06 22.52
C PRO A 71 -5.53 12.98 22.67
N ASP A 72 -5.91 11.72 22.61
CA ASP A 72 -5.06 10.54 22.76
C ASP A 72 -4.64 9.93 21.41
N GLY A 73 -5.14 10.47 20.29
CA GLY A 73 -4.84 9.99 18.95
C GLY A 73 -5.55 8.68 18.57
N THR A 74 -6.61 8.28 19.28
CA THR A 74 -7.31 7.00 19.06
C THR A 74 -8.73 7.14 18.50
N LYS A 75 -9.24 8.37 18.35
CA LYS A 75 -10.62 8.61 17.88
C LYS A 75 -10.84 8.00 16.49
N GLY A 76 -11.82 7.10 16.41
CA GLY A 76 -12.22 6.42 15.17
C GLY A 76 -11.18 5.42 14.66
N VAL A 77 -10.19 5.04 15.48
CA VAL A 77 -9.19 4.04 15.12
C VAL A 77 -9.71 2.64 15.43
N GLU A 78 -9.59 1.75 14.46
CA GLU A 78 -9.91 0.32 14.58
C GLU A 78 -8.69 -0.54 14.21
N ASN A 79 -8.64 -1.77 14.72
CA ASN A 79 -7.58 -2.74 14.38
C ASN A 79 -8.07 -3.69 13.29
N ALA A 80 -7.38 -3.72 12.15
CA ALA A 80 -7.60 -4.70 11.10
C ALA A 80 -6.91 -6.02 11.48
N GLU A 81 -7.58 -6.80 12.33
CA GLU A 81 -7.18 -8.15 12.68
C GLU A 81 -7.45 -9.12 11.53
N LEU A 82 -6.50 -9.99 11.22
CA LEU A 82 -6.53 -10.88 10.07
C LEU A 82 -6.03 -12.26 10.46
N ARG A 83 -6.61 -13.29 9.88
CA ARG A 83 -6.09 -14.66 9.94
C ARG A 83 -5.24 -14.97 8.70
N VAL A 84 -4.30 -15.89 8.83
CA VAL A 84 -3.57 -16.42 7.66
C VAL A 84 -4.57 -16.96 6.63
N GLY A 85 -4.43 -16.50 5.38
CA GLY A 85 -5.35 -16.79 4.29
C GLY A 85 -6.36 -15.67 4.00
N GLU A 86 -6.46 -14.68 4.88
CA GLU A 86 -7.22 -13.45 4.62
C GLU A 86 -6.35 -12.37 3.96
N ALA A 87 -6.98 -11.30 3.51
CA ALA A 87 -6.29 -10.13 2.99
C ALA A 87 -7.05 -8.85 3.34
N PHE A 88 -6.31 -7.79 3.60
CA PHE A 88 -6.85 -6.45 3.80
C PHE A 88 -6.46 -5.55 2.63
N ILE A 89 -7.43 -4.82 2.09
CA ILE A 89 -7.22 -3.86 1.01
C ILE A 89 -7.59 -2.48 1.52
N MET A 90 -6.77 -1.48 1.22
CA MET A 90 -7.06 -0.09 1.50
C MET A 90 -6.72 0.82 0.33
N LEU A 91 -7.40 1.96 0.29
CA LEU A 91 -7.03 3.09 -0.54
C LEU A 91 -5.85 3.84 0.09
N GLY A 92 -4.99 4.44 -0.73
CA GLY A 92 -3.82 5.18 -0.27
C GLY A 92 -4.14 6.38 0.59
N SER A 93 -5.33 6.96 0.41
CA SER A 93 -5.84 8.08 1.19
C SER A 93 -6.44 7.67 2.54
N LEU A 94 -6.50 6.37 2.86
CA LEU A 94 -6.95 5.92 4.18
C LEU A 94 -5.86 6.21 5.22
N TYR A 95 -6.22 6.93 6.29
CA TYR A 95 -5.35 7.04 7.45
C TYR A 95 -5.21 5.69 8.14
N HIS A 96 -3.97 5.26 8.30
CA HIS A 96 -3.63 3.98 8.91
C HIS A 96 -2.22 4.03 9.53
N GLY A 97 -1.82 2.95 10.21
CA GLY A 97 -0.45 2.72 10.63
C GLY A 97 -0.32 1.44 11.44
N ALA A 98 0.88 0.84 11.47
CA ALA A 98 1.10 -0.36 12.27
C ALA A 98 0.76 -0.15 13.76
N GLY A 99 0.11 -1.14 14.38
CA GLY A 99 -0.17 -1.18 15.81
C GLY A 99 1.09 -1.34 16.65
N GLU A 100 0.97 -1.08 17.95
CA GLU A 100 2.03 -1.40 18.92
C GLU A 100 2.07 -2.91 19.13
N TYR A 101 3.27 -3.47 19.18
CA TYR A 101 3.47 -4.86 19.57
C TYR A 101 3.60 -4.94 21.10
N SER A 102 2.54 -5.39 21.78
CA SER A 102 2.45 -5.39 23.24
C SER A 102 2.79 -6.73 23.91
N LEU A 103 2.93 -7.80 23.13
CA LEU A 103 3.36 -9.10 23.64
C LEU A 103 4.86 -9.10 24.00
N SER A 104 5.25 -9.95 24.95
CA SER A 104 6.64 -10.06 25.44
C SER A 104 7.57 -10.85 24.52
N ASN A 105 7.03 -11.62 23.58
CA ASN A 105 7.78 -12.42 22.60
C ASN A 105 7.03 -12.52 21.26
N GLY A 106 7.67 -13.11 20.27
CA GLY A 106 7.11 -13.38 18.93
C GLY A 106 7.46 -12.31 17.88
N CYS A 107 6.89 -12.48 16.69
CA CYS A 107 7.07 -11.59 15.56
C CYS A 107 5.81 -11.62 14.69
N ARG A 108 5.29 -10.45 14.31
CA ARG A 108 4.18 -10.30 13.36
C ARG A 108 4.73 -9.96 11.99
N THR A 109 4.53 -10.80 10.98
CA THR A 109 4.90 -10.50 9.59
C THR A 109 3.67 -10.26 8.73
N VAL A 110 3.70 -9.17 7.95
CA VAL A 110 2.68 -8.85 6.94
C VAL A 110 3.40 -8.50 5.64
N HIS A 111 2.99 -9.15 4.55
CA HIS A 111 3.40 -8.82 3.20
C HIS A 111 2.52 -7.68 2.70
N ILE A 112 3.13 -6.58 2.29
CA ILE A 112 2.42 -5.37 1.87
C ILE A 112 2.85 -5.09 0.45
N MET A 113 1.88 -4.97 -0.45
CA MET A 113 2.12 -4.61 -1.84
C MET A 113 1.29 -3.37 -2.13
N PHE A 114 1.94 -2.34 -2.63
CA PHE A 114 1.27 -1.11 -3.06
C PHE A 114 1.23 -1.06 -4.59
N MET A 115 0.07 -0.69 -5.13
CA MET A 115 -0.11 -0.40 -6.54
C MET A 115 -0.52 1.04 -6.71
N CYS A 116 0.02 1.71 -7.72
CA CYS A 116 -0.42 3.05 -8.13
C CYS A 116 -0.98 3.01 -9.55
N SER A 117 -1.71 4.06 -9.94
CA SER A 117 -2.08 4.26 -11.34
C SER A 117 -0.84 4.33 -12.22
N GLY A 118 -0.95 3.89 -13.49
CA GLY A 118 0.17 3.88 -14.45
C GLY A 118 0.70 5.27 -14.81
N VAL A 119 0.00 6.34 -14.42
CA VAL A 119 0.47 7.72 -14.55
C VAL A 119 1.41 8.17 -13.42
N HIS A 120 1.62 7.32 -12.41
CA HIS A 120 2.51 7.57 -11.28
C HIS A 120 3.70 6.63 -11.29
N ARG A 121 4.81 7.12 -10.73
CA ARG A 121 6.03 6.34 -10.55
C ARG A 121 5.86 5.36 -9.39
N GLN A 122 6.22 4.10 -9.58
CA GLN A 122 6.27 3.11 -8.49
C GLN A 122 7.31 3.52 -7.44
N GLU A 123 7.03 3.24 -6.16
CA GLU A 123 7.92 3.60 -5.04
C GLU A 123 9.23 2.80 -5.08
N GLU A 124 9.11 1.48 -5.20
CA GLU A 124 10.22 0.61 -5.62
C GLU A 124 10.24 0.53 -7.14
N ILE A 125 11.41 0.39 -7.76
CA ILE A 125 11.59 0.36 -9.22
C ILE A 125 11.88 -1.07 -9.67
N PRO A 126 10.88 -1.86 -10.09
CA PRO A 126 11.08 -3.29 -10.34
C PRO A 126 12.02 -3.58 -11.51
N PHE A 127 12.07 -2.67 -12.50
CA PHE A 127 13.00 -2.75 -13.63
C PHE A 127 14.48 -2.85 -13.22
N LEU A 128 14.83 -2.33 -12.05
CA LEU A 128 16.20 -2.36 -11.52
C LEU A 128 16.37 -3.40 -10.39
N SER A 129 15.26 -3.81 -9.76
CA SER A 129 15.27 -4.81 -8.69
C SER A 129 15.33 -6.25 -9.22
N TYR A 130 14.67 -6.53 -10.35
CA TYR A 130 14.54 -7.90 -10.87
C TYR A 130 15.30 -8.09 -12.19
N PRO A 131 16.17 -9.11 -12.32
CA PRO A 131 16.81 -9.44 -13.59
C PRO A 131 15.78 -9.74 -14.68
N ILE A 132 16.02 -9.26 -15.90
CA ILE A 132 15.09 -9.46 -17.03
C ILE A 132 14.81 -10.93 -17.32
N GLU A 133 15.82 -11.79 -17.17
CA GLU A 133 15.70 -13.24 -17.35
C GLU A 133 14.74 -13.88 -16.35
N GLU A 134 14.63 -13.33 -15.13
CA GLU A 134 13.66 -13.79 -14.15
C GLU A 134 12.25 -13.31 -14.52
N VAL A 135 12.12 -12.04 -14.90
CA VAL A 135 10.83 -11.44 -15.29
C VAL A 135 10.19 -12.18 -16.48
N LYS A 136 10.99 -12.66 -17.42
CA LYS A 136 10.53 -13.47 -18.56
C LYS A 136 9.79 -14.74 -18.12
N THR A 137 10.13 -15.30 -16.96
CA THR A 137 9.49 -16.51 -16.43
C THR A 137 8.16 -16.25 -15.75
N TYR A 138 7.86 -14.98 -15.42
CA TYR A 138 6.64 -14.62 -14.72
C TYR A 138 5.43 -14.59 -15.66
N SER A 139 4.24 -14.72 -15.07
CA SER A 139 3.01 -14.55 -15.84
C SER A 139 2.88 -13.13 -16.38
N LYS A 140 2.14 -12.98 -17.48
CA LYS A 140 1.85 -11.67 -18.10
C LYS A 140 1.27 -10.67 -17.09
N LEU A 141 0.40 -11.13 -16.20
CA LEU A 141 -0.18 -10.29 -15.14
C LEU A 141 0.89 -9.71 -14.21
N VAL A 142 1.88 -10.53 -13.82
CA VAL A 142 2.96 -10.08 -12.94
C VAL A 142 3.90 -9.13 -13.68
N GLN A 143 4.26 -9.44 -14.93
CA GLN A 143 5.06 -8.53 -15.78
C GLN A 143 4.41 -7.14 -15.88
N ASP A 144 3.11 -7.09 -16.19
CA ASP A 144 2.34 -5.85 -16.26
C ASP A 144 2.33 -5.10 -14.90
N ARG A 145 2.24 -5.81 -13.77
CA ARG A 145 2.26 -5.21 -12.42
C ARG A 145 3.63 -4.73 -11.98
N LEU A 146 4.69 -5.34 -12.48
CA LEU A 146 6.08 -4.89 -12.29
C LEU A 146 6.43 -3.68 -13.18
N GLY A 147 5.50 -3.21 -14.01
CA GLY A 147 5.68 -2.02 -14.83
C GLY A 147 6.13 -2.30 -16.25
N TRP A 148 6.29 -3.57 -16.67
CA TRP A 148 6.68 -3.97 -18.03
C TRP A 148 5.56 -3.77 -19.06
N LYS A 149 4.77 -2.72 -18.92
CA LYS A 149 3.69 -2.32 -19.82
C LYS A 149 3.56 -0.81 -19.82
N GLN A 150 3.41 -0.24 -21.00
CA GLN A 150 3.12 1.17 -21.17
C GLN A 150 1.78 1.53 -20.52
N SER A 151 1.78 2.62 -19.76
CA SER A 151 0.54 3.29 -19.40
C SER A 151 0.14 4.19 -20.55
N GLU A 152 -0.87 3.75 -21.30
CA GLU A 152 -1.42 4.50 -22.43
C GLU A 152 -1.82 5.93 -22.03
N PRO A 153 -1.61 6.94 -22.90
CA PRO A 153 -1.05 6.80 -24.24
C PRO A 153 0.49 6.87 -24.30
N ASN A 154 1.20 7.42 -23.32
CA ASN A 154 2.59 7.85 -23.52
C ASN A 154 3.51 7.74 -22.28
N LEU A 155 3.19 6.93 -21.27
CA LEU A 155 4.00 6.82 -20.05
C LEU A 155 4.64 5.44 -19.92
N GLY A 156 5.94 5.43 -19.59
CA GLY A 156 6.70 4.19 -19.33
C GLY A 156 7.18 3.45 -20.58
N TRP A 157 7.30 4.10 -21.73
CA TRP A 157 7.84 3.50 -22.96
C TRP A 157 9.38 3.48 -23.00
N VAL A 158 9.93 2.56 -23.78
CA VAL A 158 11.35 2.48 -24.15
C VAL A 158 11.42 2.45 -25.67
N ASP A 159 12.24 3.32 -26.27
CA ASP A 159 12.37 3.45 -27.73
C ASP A 159 11.02 3.60 -28.47
N LEU A 160 10.12 4.41 -27.91
CA LEU A 160 8.75 4.65 -28.39
C LEU A 160 7.86 3.39 -28.46
N LYS A 161 8.18 2.35 -27.67
CA LYS A 161 7.43 1.10 -27.57
C LYS A 161 7.13 0.77 -26.11
N SER A 162 6.07 -0.01 -25.88
CA SER A 162 5.84 -0.65 -24.58
C SER A 162 7.05 -1.53 -24.23
N PRO A 163 7.59 -1.49 -23.00
CA PRO A 163 8.81 -2.20 -22.62
C PRO A 163 8.70 -3.74 -22.71
N GLU A 164 7.51 -4.27 -22.98
CA GLU A 164 7.22 -5.68 -23.28
C GLU A 164 8.15 -6.27 -24.34
N PHE A 165 8.55 -5.50 -25.37
CA PHE A 165 9.41 -6.00 -26.45
C PHE A 165 10.82 -6.43 -25.97
N LEU A 166 11.24 -5.98 -24.79
CA LEU A 166 12.51 -6.39 -24.17
C LEU A 166 12.41 -7.80 -23.55
N LEU A 167 11.20 -8.27 -23.25
CA LEU A 167 10.96 -9.61 -22.71
C LEU A 167 10.91 -10.69 -23.80
N GLU A 168 10.78 -10.30 -25.06
CA GLU A 168 10.68 -11.20 -26.22
C GLU A 168 12.04 -11.50 -26.89
N GLN A 169 13.08 -10.76 -26.54
CA GLN A 169 14.46 -10.91 -27.05
C GLN A 169 15.22 -11.98 -26.28
#